data_AF-A0A9D9XPL1-F1
#
_entry.id   AF-A0A9D9XPL1-F1
#
_cell.length_a   1.000
_cell.length_b   1.000
_cell.length_c   1.000
_cell.angle_alpha   90.00
_cell.angle_beta   90.00
_cell.angle_gamma   90.00
#
_symmetry.space_group_name_H-M   'P 1'
#
loop_
_entity.id
_entity.type
_entity.pdbx_description
1 polymer ?
#
loop_
_entity_poly.entity_id
_entity_poly.type
_entity_poly.pdbx_seq_one_letter_code
_entity_poly.pdbx_strand_id
1 'polypeptide(L)'
;MARLISLSFLPSDTQLLASEVSGSSDIPVILANSASYPFVFPNMARSITMSSPDNNDSNFLISGTDQFGNFINEIMQGPNNNTVTSVNQYNTIVSIYSLITDYTNLSIGSGDTGTFQWIKFNTFNINPNITIASEVVGTINYSINQTIDSLGDYVTTGPFFRYVQPSAPILLGHSPLQTTNGSSVVTVLVPSTAGLATGDIVMIEGAEETGGIAPNALNIRAAITVLSDVTFSYVAGAVSNADDIDGGTTVTYTFSPLPVSFPVTANLTNATTNQIYTLTSPVTALQGVVNSSSAGGSLKINFLQQGVI
;
A
#
# COMPACT_ATOMS: atom_id res chain seq x y z
N MET A 1 -9.93 -20.99 -19.99
CA MET A 1 -8.52 -21.33 -19.66
C MET A 1 -8.27 -20.95 -18.22
N ALA A 2 -7.55 -21.76 -17.45
CA ALA A 2 -7.23 -21.45 -16.06
C ALA A 2 -5.87 -20.74 -15.96
N ARG A 3 -5.75 -19.74 -15.08
CA ARG A 3 -4.47 -19.06 -14.75
C ARG A 3 -4.08 -19.42 -13.32
N LEU A 4 -2.87 -19.95 -13.16
CA LEU A 4 -2.26 -20.20 -11.85
C LEU A 4 -1.27 -19.09 -11.54
N ILE A 5 -1.35 -18.55 -10.32
CA ILE A 5 -0.39 -17.59 -9.77
C ILE A 5 0.09 -18.16 -8.44
N SER A 6 1.40 -18.29 -8.26
CA SER A 6 1.99 -18.85 -7.03
C SER A 6 2.87 -17.80 -6.35
N LEU A 7 2.63 -17.57 -5.07
CA LEU A 7 3.48 -16.76 -4.21
C LEU A 7 4.09 -17.65 -3.13
N SER A 8 5.33 -17.37 -2.75
CA SER A 8 6.03 -18.11 -1.70
C SER A 8 6.61 -17.15 -0.67
N PHE A 9 6.19 -17.34 0.57
CA PHE A 9 6.81 -16.81 1.77
C PHE A 9 7.71 -17.91 2.35
N LEU A 10 9.03 -17.76 2.19
CA LEU A 10 10.02 -18.64 2.81
C LEU A 10 10.34 -18.19 4.25
N PRO A 11 10.83 -19.10 5.12
CA PRO A 11 11.24 -18.75 6.47
C PRO A 11 12.32 -17.66 6.50
N SER A 12 12.25 -16.78 7.49
CA SER A 12 13.20 -15.67 7.73
C SER A 12 14.66 -16.13 7.71
N ASP A 13 14.95 -17.25 8.38
CA ASP A 13 16.30 -17.82 8.51
C ASP A 13 16.88 -18.40 7.20
N THR A 14 16.08 -18.56 6.15
CA THR A 14 16.52 -19.15 4.87
C THR A 14 16.89 -18.12 3.82
N GLN A 15 16.59 -16.84 4.05
CA GLN A 15 16.95 -15.74 3.15
C GLN A 15 17.97 -14.83 3.83
N LEU A 16 19.13 -15.40 4.15
CA LEU A 16 20.31 -14.67 4.62
C LEU A 16 20.86 -13.82 3.47
N LEU A 17 20.92 -12.50 3.68
CA LEU A 17 21.54 -11.55 2.76
C LEU A 17 23.06 -11.48 3.01
N ALA A 18 23.47 -11.58 4.27
CA ALA A 18 24.86 -11.68 4.68
C ALA A 18 24.94 -12.42 6.02
N SER A 19 26.01 -13.19 6.24
CA SER A 19 26.24 -13.94 7.48
C SER A 19 27.64 -13.68 7.99
N GLU A 20 27.75 -13.46 9.30
CA GLU A 20 29.02 -13.29 10.03
C GLU A 20 29.96 -12.23 9.40
N VAL A 21 29.37 -11.15 8.87
CA VAL A 21 30.13 -10.07 8.25
C VAL A 21 30.72 -9.15 9.32
N SER A 22 31.95 -8.72 9.07
CA SER A 22 32.65 -7.73 9.87
C SER A 22 33.20 -6.65 8.95
N GLY A 23 33.24 -5.41 9.42
CA GLY A 23 33.70 -4.29 8.62
C GLY A 23 33.77 -2.99 9.42
N SER A 24 34.14 -1.91 8.72
CA SER A 24 34.29 -0.57 9.27
C SER A 24 33.43 0.45 8.53
N SER A 25 33.42 1.70 9.01
CA SER A 25 32.67 2.83 8.43
C SER A 25 32.84 2.94 6.91
N ASP A 26 31.77 3.32 6.21
CA ASP A 26 31.70 3.57 4.77
C ASP A 26 31.99 2.36 3.85
N ILE A 27 32.10 1.14 4.40
CA ILE A 27 32.14 -0.08 3.60
C ILE A 27 30.72 -0.68 3.53
N PRO A 28 30.11 -0.82 2.33
CA PRO A 28 28.82 -1.44 2.17
C PRO A 28 28.84 -2.92 2.58
N VAL A 29 28.01 -3.27 3.57
CA VAL A 29 27.94 -4.60 4.20
C VAL A 29 27.57 -5.70 3.19
N ILE A 30 26.66 -5.38 2.24
CA ILE A 30 26.09 -6.34 1.29
C ILE A 30 26.84 -6.38 -0.07
N LEU A 31 27.79 -5.48 -0.32
CA LEU A 31 28.61 -5.55 -1.56
C LEU A 31 29.73 -6.60 -1.49
N ALA A 32 30.02 -7.16 -0.31
CA ALA A 32 31.20 -7.99 -0.12
C ALA A 32 31.00 -9.49 -0.44
N ASN A 33 29.79 -10.07 -0.35
CA ASN A 33 29.68 -11.54 -0.24
C ASN A 33 28.48 -12.26 -0.91
N SER A 34 27.67 -11.65 -1.79
CA SER A 34 26.62 -12.40 -2.52
C SER A 34 26.61 -12.11 -4.03
N ALA A 35 26.47 -13.17 -4.84
CA ALA A 35 26.60 -13.15 -6.30
C ALA A 35 25.36 -12.61 -7.04
N SER A 36 24.38 -12.01 -6.35
CA SER A 36 23.13 -11.53 -6.95
C SER A 36 22.72 -10.21 -6.31
N TYR A 37 23.31 -9.13 -6.83
CA TYR A 37 23.04 -7.76 -6.44
C TYR A 37 22.39 -7.01 -7.62
N PRO A 38 21.30 -6.24 -7.41
CA PRO A 38 20.57 -6.06 -6.15
C PRO A 38 19.89 -7.36 -5.68
N PHE A 39 19.71 -7.52 -4.38
CA PHE A 39 18.97 -8.66 -3.84
C PHE A 39 17.47 -8.43 -4.04
N VAL A 40 16.77 -9.44 -4.56
CA VAL A 40 15.33 -9.35 -4.86
C VAL A 40 14.59 -10.39 -4.05
N PHE A 41 13.58 -9.94 -3.30
CA PHE A 41 12.62 -10.83 -2.66
C PHE A 41 11.57 -11.26 -3.68
N PRO A 42 11.53 -12.52 -4.11
CA PRO A 42 10.55 -12.93 -5.09
C PRO A 42 9.14 -12.87 -4.49
N ASN A 43 8.23 -12.18 -5.19
CA ASN A 43 6.78 -12.12 -4.94
C ASN A 43 6.29 -11.33 -3.72
N MET A 44 7.13 -11.11 -2.69
CA MET A 44 6.72 -10.44 -1.45
C MET A 44 7.81 -9.49 -0.95
N ALA A 45 7.44 -8.24 -0.66
CA ALA A 45 8.32 -7.35 0.09
C ALA A 45 8.46 -7.84 1.53
N ARG A 46 9.64 -7.68 2.14
CA ARG A 46 9.98 -8.18 3.48
C ARG A 46 10.58 -7.08 4.34
N SER A 47 10.30 -7.12 5.64
CA SER A 47 11.17 -6.46 6.62
C SER A 47 12.58 -7.06 6.57
N ILE A 48 13.59 -6.32 7.03
CA ILE A 48 14.98 -6.76 7.17
C ILE A 48 15.30 -6.94 8.64
N THR A 49 16.01 -8.00 8.97
CA THR A 49 16.52 -8.24 10.33
C THR A 49 18.03 -8.16 10.35
N MET A 50 18.58 -7.55 11.40
CA MET A 50 20.00 -7.63 11.71
C MET A 50 20.17 -8.22 13.09
N SER A 51 21.11 -9.15 13.24
CA SER A 51 21.48 -9.73 14.52
C SER A 51 22.99 -9.76 14.67
N SER A 52 23.47 -9.58 15.89
CA SER A 52 24.87 -9.78 16.23
C SER A 52 24.97 -10.18 17.70
N PRO A 53 25.88 -11.10 18.06
CA PRO A 53 26.23 -11.37 19.46
C PRO A 53 27.01 -10.22 20.11
N ASP A 54 27.55 -9.30 19.30
CA ASP A 54 28.35 -8.17 19.76
C ASP A 54 27.50 -6.89 19.88
N ASN A 55 28.05 -5.88 20.55
CA ASN A 55 27.43 -4.56 20.71
C ASN A 55 27.65 -3.72 19.45
N ASN A 56 26.82 -3.91 18.42
CA ASN A 56 26.82 -3.07 17.21
C ASN A 56 25.75 -1.98 17.31
N ASP A 57 25.92 -1.02 18.23
CA ASP A 57 25.05 0.16 18.39
C ASP A 57 25.14 1.17 17.21
N SER A 58 25.85 0.81 16.14
CA SER A 58 26.01 1.61 14.92
C SER A 58 24.68 1.76 14.20
N ASN A 59 24.43 2.94 13.64
CA ASN A 59 23.31 3.09 12.70
C ASN A 59 23.68 2.52 11.32
N PHE A 60 22.75 1.84 10.68
CA PHE A 60 22.86 1.32 9.33
C PHE A 60 21.85 2.04 8.42
N LEU A 61 22.29 2.50 7.24
CA LEU A 61 21.35 2.91 6.21
C LEU A 61 21.01 1.71 5.32
N ILE A 62 19.72 1.39 5.23
CA ILE A 62 19.14 0.42 4.30
C ILE A 62 18.48 1.17 3.15
N SER A 63 18.95 0.91 1.93
CA SER A 63 18.41 1.47 0.69
C SER A 63 17.86 0.37 -0.19
N GLY A 64 16.69 0.59 -0.77
CA GLY A 64 16.07 -0.41 -1.63
C GLY A 64 14.81 0.12 -2.30
N THR A 65 13.98 -0.80 -2.80
CA THR A 65 12.64 -0.45 -3.28
C THR A 65 11.57 -1.15 -2.46
N ASP A 66 10.45 -0.46 -2.25
CA ASP A 66 9.26 -1.03 -1.62
C ASP A 66 8.55 -2.03 -2.57
N GLN A 67 7.42 -2.60 -2.14
CA GLN A 67 6.61 -3.47 -3.00
C GLN A 67 6.24 -2.82 -4.35
N PHE A 68 6.07 -1.49 -4.38
CA PHE A 68 5.66 -0.70 -5.54
C PHE A 68 6.81 -0.26 -6.45
N GLY A 69 8.05 -0.62 -6.12
CA GLY A 69 9.23 -0.18 -6.86
C GLY A 69 9.65 1.25 -6.57
N ASN A 70 9.03 1.92 -5.59
CA ASN A 70 9.50 3.23 -5.15
C ASN A 70 10.79 3.05 -4.36
N PHE A 71 11.77 3.90 -4.61
CA PHE A 71 13.00 3.91 -3.84
C PHE A 71 12.73 4.43 -2.42
N ILE A 72 13.20 3.68 -1.42
CA ILE A 72 13.03 4.00 0.00
C ILE A 72 14.34 3.80 0.76
N ASN A 73 14.53 4.60 1.80
CA ASN A 73 15.68 4.58 2.69
C ASN A 73 15.23 4.50 4.14
N GLU A 74 15.97 3.75 4.96
CA GLU A 74 15.76 3.67 6.41
C GLU A 74 17.09 3.72 7.14
N ILE A 75 17.20 4.56 8.17
CA ILE A 75 18.29 4.48 9.13
C ILE A 75 17.79 3.60 10.28
N MET A 76 18.40 2.42 10.42
CA MET A 76 18.07 1.46 11.46
C MET A 76 19.24 1.39 12.45
N GLN A 77 18.95 1.50 13.76
CA GLN A 77 19.96 1.22 14.77
C GLN A 77 20.36 -0.26 14.68
N GLY A 78 21.66 -0.52 14.69
CA GLY A 78 22.22 -1.86 14.63
C GLY A 78 21.94 -2.67 15.89
N PRO A 79 22.15 -4.00 15.81
CA PRO A 79 21.91 -4.90 16.92
C PRO A 79 22.93 -4.73 18.05
N ASN A 80 22.47 -4.75 19.30
CA ASN A 80 23.33 -4.70 20.49
C ASN A 80 23.09 -5.95 21.33
N ASN A 81 23.75 -7.05 20.96
CA ASN A 81 23.50 -8.39 21.49
C ASN A 81 22.00 -8.78 21.41
N ASN A 82 21.36 -8.43 20.29
CA ASN A 82 19.94 -8.67 20.04
C ASN A 82 19.67 -8.80 18.53
N THR A 83 18.40 -8.93 18.17
CA THR A 83 17.92 -8.81 16.80
C THR A 83 17.11 -7.54 16.68
N VAL A 84 17.42 -6.72 15.68
CA VAL A 84 16.66 -5.53 15.28
C VAL A 84 15.95 -5.79 13.97
N THR A 85 14.79 -5.18 13.77
CA THR A 85 13.95 -5.34 12.57
C THR A 85 13.61 -3.97 12.00
N SER A 86 13.69 -3.85 10.67
CA SER A 86 13.34 -2.64 9.95
C SER A 86 11.85 -2.34 10.06
N VAL A 87 11.50 -1.06 10.06
CA VAL A 87 10.10 -0.59 10.01
C VAL A 87 9.56 -0.71 8.58
N ASN A 88 10.40 -0.41 7.58
CA ASN A 88 10.01 -0.53 6.18
C ASN A 88 10.12 -1.96 5.68
N GLN A 89 9.36 -2.27 4.63
CA GLN A 89 9.46 -3.52 3.89
C GLN A 89 10.02 -3.26 2.49
N TYR A 90 10.89 -4.16 2.06
CA TYR A 90 11.66 -4.03 0.84
C TYR A 90 11.36 -5.19 -0.10
N ASN A 91 11.09 -4.89 -1.36
CA ASN A 91 11.03 -5.86 -2.46
C ASN A 91 12.42 -6.08 -3.05
N THR A 92 13.23 -5.01 -3.12
CA THR A 92 14.65 -5.11 -3.46
C THR A 92 15.48 -4.42 -2.41
N ILE A 93 16.63 -5.00 -2.09
CA ILE A 93 17.68 -4.34 -1.31
C ILE A 93 18.75 -3.92 -2.30
N VAL A 94 18.91 -2.60 -2.40
CA VAL A 94 20.03 -1.99 -3.09
C VAL A 94 21.20 -2.02 -2.13
N SER A 95 21.28 -1.22 -1.07
CA SER A 95 22.48 -1.24 -0.21
C SER A 95 22.15 -1.30 1.27
N ILE A 96 23.11 -1.81 2.04
CA ILE A 96 23.16 -1.66 3.49
C ILE A 96 24.57 -1.24 3.87
N TYR A 97 24.72 -0.15 4.60
CA TYR A 97 26.03 0.35 5.06
C TYR A 97 25.97 0.86 6.50
N SER A 98 27.06 0.65 7.25
CA SER A 98 27.24 1.24 8.58
C SER A 98 27.59 2.73 8.44
N LEU A 99 27.02 3.57 9.31
CA LEU A 99 27.17 5.03 9.26
C LEU A 99 28.35 5.57 10.07
N ILE A 100 28.85 4.87 11.09
CA ILE A 100 29.81 5.48 12.04
C ILE A 100 30.81 4.54 12.72
N THR A 101 30.59 3.23 12.83
CA THR A 101 31.54 2.35 13.54
C THR A 101 31.75 1.02 12.86
N ASP A 102 32.80 0.35 13.33
CA ASP A 102 33.05 -1.05 13.07
C ASP A 102 31.88 -1.90 13.57
N TYR A 103 31.66 -3.00 12.87
CA TYR A 103 30.71 -4.04 13.24
C TYR A 103 31.40 -5.39 13.13
N THR A 104 31.07 -6.31 14.03
CA THR A 104 31.56 -7.69 14.01
C THR A 104 30.40 -8.65 14.12
N ASN A 105 30.59 -9.85 13.53
CA ASN A 105 29.63 -10.96 13.62
C ASN A 105 28.19 -10.56 13.25
N LEU A 106 28.02 -9.63 12.31
CA LEU A 106 26.72 -9.15 11.89
C LEU A 106 26.10 -10.17 10.92
N SER A 107 24.85 -10.55 11.20
CA SER A 107 24.02 -11.36 10.32
C SER A 107 22.83 -10.54 9.86
N ILE A 108 22.59 -10.52 8.54
CA ILE A 108 21.51 -9.79 7.90
C ILE A 108 20.61 -10.79 7.18
N GLY A 109 19.33 -10.76 7.48
CA GLY A 109 18.32 -11.66 6.92
C GLY A 109 17.01 -10.95 6.59
N SER A 110 16.07 -11.73 6.07
CA SER A 110 14.69 -11.30 5.92
C SER A 110 13.93 -11.48 7.23
N GLY A 111 13.08 -10.53 7.58
CA GLY A 111 12.22 -10.62 8.76
C GLY A 111 10.96 -11.46 8.55
N ASP A 112 10.21 -11.59 9.64
CA ASP A 112 9.04 -12.45 9.72
C ASP A 112 7.78 -11.87 9.09
N THR A 113 7.80 -10.60 8.66
CA THR A 113 6.65 -9.98 7.98
C THR A 113 6.93 -9.80 6.49
N GLY A 114 5.96 -10.18 5.68
CA GLY A 114 5.97 -9.97 4.24
C GLY A 114 4.64 -9.51 3.69
N THR A 115 4.68 -8.72 2.64
CA THR A 115 3.49 -8.21 1.94
C THR A 115 3.60 -8.47 0.45
N PHE A 116 2.50 -8.83 -0.18
CA PHE A 116 2.40 -8.87 -1.63
C PHE A 116 1.33 -7.90 -2.10
N GLN A 117 1.57 -7.36 -3.29
CA GLN A 117 0.69 -6.39 -3.89
C GLN A 117 -0.60 -6.96 -4.44
N TRP A 118 -1.47 -6.07 -4.91
CA TRP A 118 -2.62 -6.42 -5.73
C TRP A 118 -2.23 -7.25 -6.96
N ILE A 119 -2.72 -8.48 -6.97
CA ILE A 119 -2.66 -9.41 -8.09
C ILE A 119 -3.98 -9.28 -8.86
N LYS A 120 -3.90 -8.74 -10.08
CA LYS A 120 -5.06 -8.59 -10.96
C LYS A 120 -5.50 -9.92 -11.55
N PHE A 121 -6.79 -10.19 -11.43
CA PHE A 121 -7.46 -11.28 -12.13
C PHE A 121 -8.02 -10.83 -13.47
N ASN A 122 -8.22 -11.78 -14.36
CA ASN A 122 -8.85 -11.53 -15.65
C ASN A 122 -10.34 -11.20 -15.46
N THR A 123 -10.70 -9.94 -15.58
CA THR A 123 -12.08 -9.46 -15.47
C THR A 123 -12.89 -9.58 -16.76
N PHE A 124 -12.29 -10.04 -17.87
CA PHE A 124 -13.04 -10.29 -19.11
C PHE A 124 -13.92 -11.54 -19.03
N ASN A 125 -13.70 -12.41 -18.03
CA ASN A 125 -14.60 -13.52 -17.79
C ASN A 125 -15.83 -13.06 -17.01
N ILE A 126 -17.02 -13.34 -17.52
CA ILE A 126 -18.28 -13.07 -16.83
C ILE A 126 -18.44 -14.21 -15.80
N ASN A 127 -18.09 -13.94 -14.54
CA ASN A 127 -18.03 -14.88 -13.40
C ASN A 127 -16.72 -15.69 -13.27
N PRO A 128 -15.57 -15.03 -13.03
CA PRO A 128 -14.35 -15.75 -12.72
C PRO A 128 -14.50 -16.43 -11.35
N ASN A 129 -14.28 -17.75 -11.29
CA ASN A 129 -14.18 -18.44 -10.01
C ASN A 129 -12.72 -18.45 -9.58
N ILE A 130 -12.44 -17.90 -8.40
CA ILE A 130 -11.08 -17.82 -7.85
C ILE A 130 -11.01 -18.75 -6.65
N THR A 131 -10.10 -19.73 -6.76
CA THR A 131 -9.74 -20.60 -5.65
C THR A 131 -8.36 -20.21 -5.14
N ILE A 132 -8.24 -20.09 -3.82
CA ILE A 132 -6.98 -19.85 -3.13
C ILE A 132 -6.62 -21.15 -2.40
N ALA A 133 -5.46 -21.73 -2.69
CA ALA A 133 -4.93 -22.85 -1.93
C ALA A 133 -3.65 -22.41 -1.22
N SER A 134 -3.65 -22.48 0.11
CA SER A 134 -2.47 -22.21 0.93
C SER A 134 -1.83 -23.51 1.40
N GLU A 135 -0.52 -23.63 1.21
CA GLU A 135 0.31 -24.65 1.81
C GLU A 135 1.10 -24.02 2.96
N VAL A 136 0.91 -24.52 4.17
CA VAL A 136 1.45 -23.94 5.41
C VAL A 136 2.39 -24.93 6.08
N VAL A 137 3.59 -24.48 6.42
CA VAL A 137 4.55 -25.22 7.25
C VAL A 137 4.91 -24.37 8.44
N GLY A 138 4.91 -24.96 9.64
CA GLY A 138 5.14 -24.22 10.90
C GLY A 138 3.90 -23.44 11.33
N THR A 139 4.12 -22.37 12.10
CA THR A 139 3.05 -21.47 12.55
C THR A 139 3.14 -20.16 11.80
N ILE A 140 2.10 -19.81 11.05
CA ILE A 140 2.06 -18.55 10.28
C ILE A 140 0.71 -17.87 10.41
N ASN A 141 0.74 -16.54 10.49
CA ASN A 141 -0.42 -15.69 10.35
C ASN A 141 -0.45 -15.17 8.92
N TYR A 142 -1.59 -15.22 8.26
CA TYR A 142 -1.74 -14.53 6.98
C TYR A 142 -3.16 -13.99 6.82
N SER A 143 -3.23 -12.87 6.10
CA SER A 143 -4.45 -12.18 5.74
C SER A 143 -4.43 -11.88 4.26
N ILE A 144 -5.48 -12.27 3.55
CA ILE A 144 -5.68 -11.92 2.14
C ILE A 144 -6.89 -10.99 2.06
N ASN A 145 -6.73 -9.90 1.32
CA ASN A 145 -7.79 -8.92 1.07
C ASN A 145 -8.15 -8.94 -0.42
N GLN A 146 -9.43 -8.73 -0.72
CA GLN A 146 -9.95 -8.65 -2.08
C GLN A 146 -10.51 -7.26 -2.34
N THR A 147 -10.57 -6.90 -3.63
CA THR A 147 -11.39 -5.77 -4.08
C THR A 147 -12.20 -6.18 -5.30
N ILE A 148 -13.40 -5.62 -5.38
CA ILE A 148 -14.27 -5.70 -6.55
C ILE A 148 -14.06 -4.52 -7.49
N ASP A 149 -13.36 -3.48 -7.03
CA ASP A 149 -13.17 -2.24 -7.78
C ASP A 149 -12.30 -2.48 -9.00
N SER A 150 -12.56 -1.69 -10.04
CA SER A 150 -11.71 -1.65 -11.21
C SER A 150 -10.32 -1.18 -10.79
N LEU A 151 -9.30 -2.01 -11.01
CA LEU A 151 -7.90 -1.59 -10.86
C LEU A 151 -7.47 -0.53 -11.89
N GLY A 152 -8.40 0.18 -12.55
CA GLY A 152 -8.11 1.26 -13.50
C GLY A 152 -7.28 2.40 -12.89
N ASP A 153 -7.35 2.56 -11.56
CA ASP A 153 -6.57 3.54 -10.79
C ASP A 153 -5.18 3.01 -10.35
N TYR A 154 -4.77 1.86 -10.88
CA TYR A 154 -3.47 1.25 -10.59
C TYR A 154 -2.64 1.19 -11.87
N VAL A 155 -1.46 1.80 -11.85
CA VAL A 155 -0.49 1.64 -12.95
C VAL A 155 0.42 0.45 -12.68
N THR A 156 0.63 -0.34 -13.73
CA THR A 156 1.65 -1.38 -13.77
C THR A 156 3.04 -0.76 -13.66
N THR A 157 3.81 -1.17 -12.67
CA THR A 157 5.25 -0.87 -12.55
C THR A 157 5.99 -2.21 -12.49
N GLY A 158 6.30 -2.78 -13.66
CA GLY A 158 6.86 -4.15 -13.76
C GLY A 158 5.78 -5.24 -13.55
N PRO A 159 6.05 -6.35 -12.83
CA PRO A 159 5.07 -7.42 -12.57
C PRO A 159 4.03 -7.06 -11.48
N PHE A 160 3.97 -5.78 -11.13
CA PHE A 160 3.46 -5.22 -9.87
C PHE A 160 2.61 -3.98 -10.17
N PHE A 161 1.67 -3.64 -9.28
CA PHE A 161 0.73 -2.53 -9.43
C PHE A 161 0.90 -1.51 -8.30
N ARG A 162 1.15 -0.26 -8.67
CA ARG A 162 1.11 0.89 -7.76
C ARG A 162 -0.24 1.56 -7.89
N TYR A 163 -0.93 1.74 -6.75
CA TYR A 163 -2.07 2.64 -6.71
C TYR A 163 -1.56 4.05 -7.02
N VAL A 164 -2.05 4.65 -8.10
CA VAL A 164 -1.69 6.01 -8.44
C VAL A 164 -2.93 6.85 -8.34
N GLN A 165 -2.86 7.80 -7.42
CA GLN A 165 -3.93 8.73 -7.12
C GLN A 165 -3.55 10.12 -7.66
N PRO A 166 -4.50 10.97 -8.10
CA PRO A 166 -5.92 10.73 -8.43
C PRO A 166 -6.21 10.81 -9.94
N SER A 167 -7.43 10.42 -10.29
CA SER A 167 -8.11 10.76 -11.56
C SER A 167 -7.88 12.23 -11.92
N ALA A 168 -7.72 12.51 -13.21
CA ALA A 168 -7.54 13.87 -13.72
C ALA A 168 -8.54 14.85 -13.06
N PRO A 169 -8.10 16.04 -12.61
CA PRO A 169 -8.99 17.01 -11.98
C PRO A 169 -10.23 17.26 -12.83
N ILE A 170 -11.40 17.20 -12.21
CA ILE A 170 -12.67 17.46 -12.88
C ILE A 170 -12.97 18.95 -12.72
N LEU A 171 -13.03 19.67 -13.84
CA LEU A 171 -13.43 21.07 -13.87
C LEU A 171 -14.94 21.21 -13.58
N LEU A 172 -15.27 22.06 -12.62
CA LEU A 172 -16.64 22.23 -12.11
C LEU A 172 -17.48 23.23 -12.89
N GLY A 173 -16.86 24.03 -13.77
CA GLY A 173 -17.53 25.10 -14.51
C GLY A 173 -17.42 26.46 -13.82
N HIS A 174 -18.35 27.37 -14.12
CA HIS A 174 -18.34 28.74 -13.60
C HIS A 174 -19.18 28.82 -12.32
N SER A 175 -18.63 29.50 -11.31
CA SER A 175 -19.28 29.77 -10.03
C SER A 175 -19.94 28.52 -9.40
N PRO A 176 -19.19 27.42 -9.19
CA PRO A 176 -19.76 26.14 -8.80
C PRO A 176 -20.05 26.01 -7.30
N LEU A 177 -19.68 27.00 -6.48
CA LEU A 177 -19.82 26.96 -5.02
C LEU A 177 -20.99 27.82 -4.58
N GLN A 178 -21.89 27.22 -3.78
CA GLN A 178 -22.99 27.91 -3.14
C GLN A 178 -22.80 27.88 -1.63
N THR A 179 -22.93 29.05 -1.00
CA THR A 179 -22.86 29.22 0.45
C THR A 179 -24.19 29.74 1.00
N THR A 180 -24.42 29.55 2.30
CA THR A 180 -25.56 30.10 3.02
C THR A 180 -25.05 30.87 4.23
N ASN A 181 -25.56 32.07 4.45
CA ASN A 181 -25.13 32.93 5.54
C ASN A 181 -25.29 32.22 6.91
N GLY A 182 -24.21 32.23 7.69
CA GLY A 182 -24.16 31.56 8.99
C GLY A 182 -23.89 30.06 8.94
N SER A 183 -23.63 29.47 7.77
CA SER A 183 -23.28 28.06 7.59
C SER A 183 -21.83 27.87 7.15
N SER A 184 -21.17 26.83 7.65
CA SER A 184 -19.89 26.34 7.12
C SER A 184 -20.05 25.25 6.06
N VAL A 185 -21.29 24.86 5.73
CA VAL A 185 -21.58 23.87 4.70
C VAL A 185 -21.65 24.57 3.35
N VAL A 186 -20.79 24.16 2.43
CA VAL A 186 -20.75 24.64 1.06
C VAL A 186 -21.35 23.57 0.15
N THR A 187 -22.30 23.96 -0.70
CA THR A 187 -22.85 23.09 -1.75
C THR A 187 -22.05 23.30 -3.03
N VAL A 188 -21.70 22.21 -3.70
CA VAL A 188 -20.88 22.19 -4.90
C VAL A 188 -21.69 21.63 -6.05
N LEU A 189 -21.81 22.39 -7.12
CA LEU A 189 -22.35 21.94 -8.39
C LEU A 189 -21.26 21.22 -9.19
N VAL A 190 -21.54 20.00 -9.62
CA VAL A 190 -20.60 19.18 -10.38
C VAL A 190 -21.23 18.64 -11.67
N PRO A 191 -20.44 18.30 -12.70
CA PRO A 191 -20.97 17.72 -13.93
C PRO A 191 -21.72 16.40 -13.71
N SER A 192 -21.30 15.59 -12.73
CA SER A 192 -21.99 14.39 -12.27
C SER A 192 -21.43 13.94 -10.92
N THR A 193 -22.28 13.38 -10.06
CA THR A 193 -21.88 12.66 -8.84
C THR A 193 -21.76 11.14 -9.06
N ALA A 194 -21.84 10.67 -10.31
CA ALA A 194 -21.65 9.25 -10.61
C ALA A 194 -20.29 8.75 -10.13
N GLY A 195 -20.29 7.73 -9.27
CA GLY A 195 -19.08 7.19 -8.66
C GLY A 195 -18.65 7.87 -7.35
N LEU A 196 -19.38 8.88 -6.89
CA LEU A 196 -19.22 9.47 -5.57
C LEU A 196 -20.23 8.89 -4.57
N ALA A 197 -19.82 8.77 -3.32
CA ALA A 197 -20.65 8.39 -2.19
C ALA A 197 -20.50 9.40 -1.03
N THR A 198 -21.54 9.51 -0.21
CA THR A 198 -21.45 10.25 1.06
C THR A 198 -20.38 9.62 1.95
N GLY A 199 -19.44 10.43 2.41
CA GLY A 199 -18.26 10.00 3.18
C GLY A 199 -16.97 9.98 2.37
N ASP A 200 -17.03 10.05 1.04
CA ASP A 200 -15.83 10.14 0.20
C ASP A 200 -15.03 11.41 0.52
N ILE A 201 -13.70 11.32 0.43
CA ILE A 201 -12.80 12.47 0.60
C ILE A 201 -12.48 13.04 -0.78
N VAL A 202 -12.82 14.32 -0.98
CA VAL A 202 -12.43 15.10 -2.16
C VAL A 202 -11.41 16.16 -1.78
N MET A 203 -10.55 16.54 -2.73
CA MET A 203 -9.77 17.77 -2.67
C MET A 203 -10.43 18.79 -3.60
N ILE A 204 -10.77 19.97 -3.07
CA ILE A 204 -11.20 21.12 -3.86
C ILE A 204 -10.00 22.02 -4.11
N GLU A 205 -9.80 22.45 -5.35
CA GLU A 205 -8.73 23.37 -5.75
C GLU A 205 -9.23 24.42 -6.74
N GLY A 206 -8.59 25.60 -6.75
CA GLY A 206 -8.94 26.70 -7.66
C GLY A 206 -10.15 27.53 -7.25
N ALA A 207 -10.74 27.29 -6.06
CA ALA A 207 -11.82 28.10 -5.53
C ALA A 207 -11.35 29.51 -5.16
N GLU A 208 -12.05 30.52 -5.65
CA GLU A 208 -11.95 31.92 -5.23
C GLU A 208 -12.80 32.17 -3.97
N GLU A 209 -12.69 33.35 -3.37
CA GLU A 209 -13.52 33.71 -2.21
C GLU A 209 -15.01 33.58 -2.54
N THR A 210 -15.82 33.02 -1.64
CA THR A 210 -17.27 32.84 -1.85
C THR A 210 -18.00 32.99 -0.53
N GLY A 211 -19.02 33.85 -0.46
CA GLY A 211 -19.76 34.10 0.78
C GLY A 211 -18.89 34.61 1.94
N GLY A 212 -17.77 35.27 1.63
CA GLY A 212 -16.78 35.71 2.62
C GLY A 212 -15.91 34.59 3.21
N ILE A 213 -15.96 33.37 2.65
CA ILE A 213 -15.03 32.28 2.98
C ILE A 213 -13.79 32.42 2.09
N ALA A 214 -12.62 32.64 2.70
CA ALA A 214 -11.37 32.81 1.98
C ALA A 214 -10.92 31.54 1.22
N PRO A 215 -10.15 31.68 0.11
CA PRO A 215 -9.70 30.54 -0.70
C PRO A 215 -9.02 29.41 0.08
N ASN A 216 -8.21 29.72 1.10
CA ASN A 216 -7.54 28.68 1.90
C ASN A 216 -8.49 27.83 2.77
N ALA A 217 -9.71 28.32 3.02
CA ALA A 217 -10.75 27.61 3.76
C ALA A 217 -11.71 26.85 2.83
N LEU A 218 -11.73 27.17 1.52
CA LEU A 218 -12.49 26.46 0.48
C LEU A 218 -11.65 25.37 -0.20
N ASN A 219 -10.37 25.65 -0.48
CA ASN A 219 -9.45 24.74 -1.16
C ASN A 219 -8.85 23.72 -0.20
N ILE A 220 -9.67 22.77 0.24
CA ILE A 220 -9.32 21.81 1.29
C ILE A 220 -9.60 20.36 0.88
N ARG A 221 -9.07 19.42 1.67
CA ARG A 221 -9.49 18.03 1.67
C ARG A 221 -10.65 17.86 2.65
N ALA A 222 -11.81 17.44 2.16
CA ALA A 222 -13.01 17.32 2.98
C ALA A 222 -13.82 16.07 2.61
N ALA A 223 -14.53 15.53 3.61
CA ALA A 223 -15.56 14.53 3.39
C ALA A 223 -16.80 15.18 2.78
N ILE A 224 -17.42 14.50 1.81
CA ILE A 224 -18.62 15.02 1.12
C ILE A 224 -19.91 14.34 1.57
N THR A 225 -21.03 15.03 1.38
CA THR A 225 -22.38 14.46 1.41
C THR A 225 -23.02 14.64 0.05
N VAL A 226 -23.33 13.55 -0.65
CA VAL A 226 -23.98 13.59 -1.97
C VAL A 226 -25.46 13.98 -1.77
N LEU A 227 -25.90 15.04 -2.46
CA LEU A 227 -27.25 15.60 -2.33
C LEU A 227 -28.13 15.25 -3.54
N SER A 228 -27.55 15.21 -4.73
CA SER A 228 -28.22 14.79 -5.97
C SER A 228 -27.24 14.16 -6.97
N ASP A 229 -27.70 13.90 -8.19
CA ASP A 229 -26.92 13.46 -9.35
C ASP A 229 -25.87 14.47 -9.86
N VAL A 230 -25.97 15.74 -9.45
CA VAL A 230 -25.09 16.84 -9.86
C VAL A 230 -24.66 17.74 -8.70
N THR A 231 -24.97 17.39 -7.45
CA THR A 231 -24.59 18.20 -6.28
C THR A 231 -24.10 17.35 -5.12
N PHE A 232 -23.06 17.84 -4.45
CA PHE A 232 -22.66 17.38 -3.12
C PHE A 232 -22.38 18.58 -2.21
N SER A 233 -22.20 18.35 -0.93
CA SER A 233 -21.77 19.37 0.03
C SER A 233 -20.54 18.93 0.82
N TYR A 234 -19.77 19.89 1.33
CA TYR A 234 -18.69 19.64 2.28
C TYR A 234 -18.66 20.76 3.34
N VAL A 235 -17.94 20.52 4.44
CA VAL A 235 -17.74 21.52 5.50
C VAL A 235 -16.45 22.29 5.23
N ALA A 236 -16.55 23.58 4.93
CA ALA A 236 -15.41 24.47 4.73
C ALA A 236 -14.71 24.83 6.06
N GLY A 237 -13.50 25.39 5.95
CA GLY A 237 -12.69 25.81 7.10
C GLY A 237 -13.20 27.06 7.83
N ALA A 238 -14.26 27.71 7.33
CA ALA A 238 -14.88 28.87 7.97
C ALA A 238 -16.40 28.92 7.71
N VAL A 239 -17.08 29.80 8.42
CA VAL A 239 -18.53 30.05 8.27
C VAL A 239 -18.74 31.18 7.27
N SER A 240 -19.68 31.00 6.34
CA SER A 240 -20.08 32.03 5.39
C SER A 240 -20.79 33.20 6.10
N ASN A 241 -20.58 34.42 5.61
CA ASN A 241 -21.26 35.63 6.07
C ASN A 241 -22.31 36.16 5.08
N ALA A 242 -22.54 35.44 3.97
CA ALA A 242 -23.51 35.81 2.94
C ALA A 242 -24.12 34.58 2.25
N ASP A 243 -25.31 34.76 1.67
CA ASP A 243 -25.82 33.82 0.67
C ASP A 243 -25.19 34.19 -0.67
N ASP A 244 -24.41 33.28 -1.25
CA ASP A 244 -23.60 33.57 -2.43
C ASP A 244 -23.47 32.34 -3.34
N ILE A 245 -23.35 32.57 -4.65
CA ILE A 245 -23.06 31.56 -5.67
C ILE A 245 -21.88 32.08 -6.48
N ASP A 246 -20.69 31.59 -6.13
CA ASP A 246 -19.45 31.95 -6.80
C ASP A 246 -18.42 30.80 -6.74
N GLY A 247 -17.16 31.09 -6.49
CA GLY A 247 -16.05 30.13 -6.46
C GLY A 247 -15.10 30.28 -7.63
N GLY A 248 -15.39 31.15 -8.61
CA GLY A 248 -14.53 31.36 -9.77
C GLY A 248 -14.77 30.37 -10.92
N THR A 249 -13.83 30.30 -11.87
CA THR A 249 -13.99 29.55 -13.14
C THR A 249 -13.03 28.38 -13.32
N THR A 250 -12.07 28.25 -12.41
CA THR A 250 -10.99 27.24 -12.46
C THR A 250 -11.14 26.19 -11.37
N VAL A 251 -12.29 26.15 -10.68
CA VAL A 251 -12.50 25.21 -9.59
C VAL A 251 -12.52 23.80 -10.14
N THR A 252 -11.69 22.97 -9.53
CA THR A 252 -11.66 21.54 -9.80
C THR A 252 -11.92 20.79 -8.51
N TYR A 253 -12.35 19.55 -8.66
CA TYR A 253 -12.17 18.57 -7.60
C TYR A 253 -11.39 17.37 -8.11
N THR A 254 -10.60 16.79 -7.22
CA THR A 254 -10.10 15.44 -7.38
C THR A 254 -10.72 14.60 -6.29
N PHE A 255 -11.29 13.46 -6.68
CA PHE A 255 -11.69 12.45 -5.73
C PHE A 255 -10.80 11.24 -5.94
N SER A 256 -10.62 10.51 -4.85
CA SER A 256 -9.94 9.24 -4.90
C SER A 256 -10.85 8.26 -4.22
N PRO A 257 -11.48 7.36 -4.98
CA PRO A 257 -12.07 6.22 -4.34
C PRO A 257 -10.91 5.48 -3.67
N LEU A 258 -10.83 5.54 -2.34
CA LEU A 258 -10.10 4.49 -1.63
C LEU A 258 -10.73 3.21 -2.14
N PRO A 259 -9.94 2.25 -2.67
CA PRO A 259 -10.49 0.98 -3.08
C PRO A 259 -11.28 0.44 -1.88
N VAL A 260 -12.55 0.10 -2.08
CA VAL A 260 -13.31 -0.64 -1.09
C VAL A 260 -12.69 -2.03 -1.03
N SER A 261 -11.66 -2.17 -0.21
CA SER A 261 -11.06 -3.46 0.09
C SER A 261 -11.97 -4.17 1.07
N PHE A 262 -12.47 -5.33 0.68
CA PHE A 262 -13.15 -6.23 1.58
C PHE A 262 -12.15 -7.28 2.04
N PRO A 263 -12.05 -7.60 3.35
CA PRO A 263 -11.28 -8.76 3.75
C PRO A 263 -11.84 -10.00 3.06
N VAL A 264 -10.96 -10.82 2.47
CA VAL A 264 -11.37 -12.19 2.16
C VAL A 264 -11.54 -12.90 3.49
N THR A 265 -12.45 -13.87 3.56
CA THR A 265 -12.52 -14.85 4.65
C THR A 265 -11.29 -15.80 4.64
N ALA A 266 -10.08 -15.25 4.55
CA ALA A 266 -8.79 -15.93 4.61
C ALA A 266 -7.86 -15.14 5.53
N ASN A 267 -8.39 -14.80 6.71
CA ASN A 267 -7.62 -14.33 7.86
C ASN A 267 -7.45 -15.51 8.78
N LEU A 268 -6.27 -16.13 8.77
CA LEU A 268 -5.95 -17.17 9.74
C LEU A 268 -4.83 -16.72 10.65
N THR A 269 -5.12 -16.80 11.94
CA THR A 269 -4.16 -16.66 13.01
C THR A 269 -3.66 -18.04 13.39
N ASN A 270 -2.34 -18.22 13.49
CA ASN A 270 -1.68 -19.49 13.81
C ASN A 270 -2.10 -20.63 12.86
N ALA A 271 -2.13 -20.37 11.56
CA ALA A 271 -2.35 -21.44 10.60
C ALA A 271 -1.20 -22.44 10.71
N THR A 272 -1.55 -23.72 10.89
CA THR A 272 -0.60 -24.85 10.93
C THR A 272 -0.95 -25.92 9.89
N THR A 273 -1.98 -25.68 9.08
CA THR A 273 -2.48 -26.64 8.08
C THR A 273 -2.79 -25.95 6.77
N ASN A 274 -2.79 -26.74 5.70
CA ASN A 274 -3.21 -26.28 4.37
C ASN A 274 -4.69 -25.87 4.39
N GLN A 275 -5.03 -24.88 3.58
CA GLN A 275 -6.39 -24.33 3.49
C GLN A 275 -6.78 -24.10 2.04
N ILE A 276 -8.08 -24.18 1.78
CA ILE A 276 -8.65 -23.87 0.48
C ILE A 276 -9.80 -22.90 0.70
N TYR A 277 -9.75 -21.77 0.00
CA TYR A 277 -10.80 -20.77 -0.02
C TYR A 277 -11.36 -20.64 -1.42
N THR A 278 -12.67 -20.56 -1.53
CA THR A 278 -13.35 -20.24 -2.78
C THR A 278 -14.03 -18.90 -2.61
N LEU A 279 -13.73 -17.96 -3.51
CA LEU A 279 -14.32 -16.63 -3.49
C LEU A 279 -15.70 -16.69 -4.16
N THR A 280 -16.74 -16.27 -3.44
CA THR A 280 -18.14 -16.37 -3.89
C THR A 280 -18.63 -15.11 -4.62
N SER A 281 -17.80 -14.07 -4.69
CA SER A 281 -18.09 -12.80 -5.37
C SER A 281 -17.12 -12.62 -6.54
N PRO A 282 -17.48 -11.87 -7.60
CA PRO A 282 -16.48 -11.37 -8.54
C PRO A 282 -15.37 -10.66 -7.77
N VAL A 283 -14.13 -10.99 -8.08
CA VAL A 283 -12.93 -10.38 -7.49
C VAL A 283 -12.05 -9.89 -8.61
N THR A 284 -11.71 -8.61 -8.54
CA THR A 284 -10.86 -7.96 -9.53
C THR A 284 -9.39 -8.14 -9.17
N ALA A 285 -9.07 -8.11 -7.87
CA ALA A 285 -7.72 -8.28 -7.39
C ALA A 285 -7.64 -8.82 -5.95
N LEU A 286 -6.48 -9.40 -5.61
CA LEU A 286 -6.14 -9.83 -4.25
C LEU A 286 -4.79 -9.24 -3.81
N GLN A 287 -4.70 -8.80 -2.57
CA GLN A 287 -3.43 -8.47 -1.91
C GLN A 287 -3.34 -9.21 -0.57
N GLY A 288 -2.19 -9.18 0.10
CA GLY A 288 -2.13 -9.78 1.41
C GLY A 288 -0.86 -9.51 2.19
N VAL A 289 -0.95 -9.88 3.45
CA VAL A 289 0.11 -9.80 4.45
C VAL A 289 0.33 -11.19 5.02
N VAL A 290 1.58 -11.52 5.25
CA VAL A 290 2.03 -12.76 5.87
C VAL A 290 2.93 -12.38 7.03
N ASN A 291 2.72 -13.00 8.18
CA ASN A 291 3.54 -12.82 9.37
C ASN A 291 3.83 -14.20 9.98
N SER A 292 5.10 -14.57 10.04
CA SER A 292 5.52 -15.78 10.74
C SER A 292 5.63 -15.51 12.23
N SER A 293 4.84 -16.20 13.05
CA SER A 293 4.94 -16.07 14.51
C SER A 293 6.09 -16.89 15.11
N SER A 294 6.82 -17.64 14.27
CA SER A 294 7.97 -18.47 14.68
C SER A 294 9.02 -18.56 13.57
N ALA A 295 10.29 -18.58 13.93
CA ALA A 295 11.38 -19.00 13.06
C ALA A 295 11.05 -20.35 12.39
N GLY A 296 11.02 -20.39 11.05
CA GLY A 296 10.71 -21.61 10.29
C GLY A 296 9.33 -21.67 9.62
N GLY A 297 8.42 -20.72 9.89
CA GLY A 297 7.14 -20.66 9.20
C GLY A 297 7.29 -20.38 7.70
N SER A 298 6.61 -21.15 6.85
CA SER A 298 6.54 -20.90 5.41
C SER A 298 5.12 -21.01 4.88
N LEU A 299 4.83 -20.26 3.84
CA LEU A 299 3.52 -20.22 3.20
C LEU A 299 3.68 -20.15 1.68
N LYS A 300 3.07 -21.09 0.98
CA LYS A 300 2.89 -20.99 -0.46
C LYS A 300 1.40 -20.78 -0.77
N ILE A 301 1.09 -19.71 -1.49
CA ILE A 301 -0.28 -19.38 -1.88
C ILE A 301 -0.42 -19.58 -3.37
N ASN A 302 -1.38 -20.39 -3.78
CA ASN A 302 -1.74 -20.61 -5.17
C ASN A 302 -3.11 -20.00 -5.43
N PHE A 303 -3.17 -19.02 -6.33
CA PHE A 303 -4.42 -18.47 -6.84
C PHE A 303 -4.72 -19.13 -8.17
N LEU A 304 -5.83 -19.84 -8.23
CA LEU A 304 -6.34 -20.46 -9.45
C LEU A 304 -7.57 -19.68 -9.90
N GLN A 305 -7.44 -18.96 -11.01
CA GLN A 305 -8.56 -18.34 -11.67
C GLN A 305 -9.11 -19.28 -12.74
N GLN A 306 -10.36 -19.73 -12.58
CA GLN A 306 -11.09 -20.53 -13.54
C GLN A 306 -12.19 -19.70 -14.19
N GLY A 307 -12.45 -19.97 -15.47
CA GLY A 307 -13.50 -19.32 -16.22
C GLY A 307 -13.93 -20.16 -17.40
N VAL A 308 -15.24 -20.18 -17.65
CA VAL A 308 -15.83 -20.76 -18.86
C VAL A 308 -15.46 -19.83 -20.01
N ILE A 309 -14.96 -20.38 -21.12
CA ILE A 309 -14.76 -19.63 -22.36
C ILE A 309 -16.12 -19.55 -23.06
#